data_AF-A0A659ZY21-F1
#
_entry.id   AF-A0A659ZY21-F1
#
_cell.length_a   1.000
_cell.length_b   1.000
_cell.length_c   1.000
_cell.angle_alpha   90.00
_cell.angle_beta   90.00
_cell.angle_gamma   90.00
#
_symmetry.space_group_name_H-M   'P 1'
#
loop_
_entity.id
_entity.type
_entity.pdbx_description
1 polymer ?
#
loop_
_entity_poly.entity_id
_entity_poly.type
_entity_poly.pdbx_seq_one_letter_code
_entity_poly.pdbx_strand_id
1 'polypeptide(L)'
;MLITKNQAEKWFDNSLGKQFNPDLFYGFQCYDYANMFFMIATGERLQGLYAYNIPFDNKARIEKYGQIIKNYDSFLPQKLDIVVFPSKYGGGAGHVEIVESANLNTFTSFGQNWNGKGWTNGVAQPGWGPETVTRHVHYYDDPMYFIRLNFPDKVSVGDKAKSVIKQATAKKQAVIKPKKIMLVAGHGYNDPGAVGNGTNERDFIRKYITPNIAKYLRHAGHEVALYGGSSQSQDMYQDTAYGVNVGNNKDYGLYWVKSQGYDIVLEIHLDAAGESASGGHVIISSQFNADTIDKSIQDVIKNNLGQIRGVTPRNDLLNVNVSAEININYRLSELGFITNKNDMDWIKKNYDLYSKLIAGAIHGKPIGGLVAGNVKTSAKNQKNPPVPAGYTPDKNNVPYKKETGYYTVANVKGNNVRDGYSTNSRITGVLPNNTTITYDGAYCINGYRWITYIANSGQRRYIATGEVDKAGNRISSFGKFSTI
;
A
#
# COMPACT_ATOMS: atom_id res chain seq x y z
N MET A 1 -9.73 -8.43 5.61
CA MET A 1 -9.25 -8.01 4.28
C MET A 1 -9.21 -6.50 4.24
N LEU A 2 -8.16 -5.92 3.69
CA LEU A 2 -7.98 -4.48 3.60
C LEU A 2 -8.69 -3.93 2.37
N ILE A 3 -8.46 -4.50 1.21
CA ILE A 3 -8.99 -3.96 -0.05
C ILE A 3 -10.23 -4.75 -0.50
N THR A 4 -11.09 -4.08 -1.29
CA THR A 4 -12.17 -4.74 -2.05
C THR A 4 -11.58 -5.56 -3.19
N LYS A 5 -12.40 -6.46 -3.75
CA LYS A 5 -12.04 -7.22 -4.96
C LYS A 5 -11.63 -6.29 -6.11
N ASN A 6 -12.41 -5.26 -6.42
CA ASN A 6 -12.10 -4.31 -7.50
C ASN A 6 -10.77 -3.56 -7.27
N GLN A 7 -10.44 -3.24 -6.01
CA GLN A 7 -9.17 -2.61 -5.68
C GLN A 7 -7.99 -3.58 -5.83
N ALA A 8 -8.18 -4.85 -5.48
CA ALA A 8 -7.20 -5.90 -5.70
C ALA A 8 -6.98 -6.16 -7.20
N GLU A 9 -8.05 -6.24 -8.00
CA GLU A 9 -7.99 -6.35 -9.46
C GLU A 9 -7.25 -5.17 -10.07
N LYS A 10 -7.57 -3.93 -9.63
CA LYS A 10 -6.86 -2.74 -10.10
C LYS A 10 -5.38 -2.76 -9.72
N TRP A 11 -5.01 -3.21 -8.53
CA TRP A 11 -3.59 -3.33 -8.16
C TRP A 11 -2.89 -4.37 -9.02
N PHE A 12 -3.51 -5.53 -9.20
CA PHE A 12 -3.02 -6.64 -10.01
C PHE A 12 -2.84 -6.24 -11.47
N ASP A 13 -3.82 -5.60 -12.10
CA ASP A 13 -3.70 -5.14 -13.50
C ASP A 13 -2.59 -4.09 -13.65
N ASN A 14 -2.37 -3.26 -12.62
CA ASN A 14 -1.29 -2.28 -12.60
C ASN A 14 0.06 -2.85 -12.15
N SER A 15 0.16 -4.13 -11.76
CA SER A 15 1.41 -4.71 -11.30
C SER A 15 2.28 -5.18 -12.47
N LEU A 16 1.68 -5.49 -13.62
CA LEU A 16 2.37 -5.92 -14.82
C LEU A 16 3.43 -4.90 -15.25
N GLY A 17 4.65 -5.37 -15.52
CA GLY A 17 5.80 -4.54 -15.87
C GLY A 17 6.44 -3.77 -14.70
N LYS A 18 6.05 -4.05 -13.44
CA LYS A 18 6.67 -3.47 -12.24
C LYS A 18 7.54 -4.48 -11.50
N GLN A 19 8.32 -3.98 -10.54
CA GLN A 19 9.16 -4.79 -9.67
C GLN A 19 8.73 -4.68 -8.22
N PHE A 20 8.75 -5.80 -7.50
CA PHE A 20 8.39 -5.88 -6.09
C PHE A 20 9.45 -6.68 -5.32
N ASN A 21 9.95 -6.13 -4.21
CA ASN A 21 10.95 -6.73 -3.31
C ASN A 21 10.69 -6.29 -1.84
N PRO A 22 9.63 -6.80 -1.18
CA PRO A 22 9.31 -6.45 0.21
C PRO A 22 10.19 -7.09 1.31
N ASP A 23 11.01 -8.13 1.07
CA ASP A 23 12.05 -8.55 2.07
C ASP A 23 13.38 -7.86 1.89
N LEU A 24 13.65 -7.30 0.71
CA LEU A 24 14.99 -6.84 0.36
C LEU A 24 15.96 -8.03 0.38
N PHE A 25 15.59 -9.21 -0.13
CA PHE A 25 16.49 -10.34 -0.17
C PHE A 25 16.37 -11.09 -1.50
N TYR A 26 17.51 -11.42 -2.12
CA TYR A 26 17.63 -12.06 -3.43
C TYR A 26 16.91 -11.36 -4.58
N GLY A 27 16.64 -10.05 -4.51
CA GLY A 27 16.13 -9.27 -5.63
C GLY A 27 14.63 -9.42 -5.81
N PHE A 28 14.17 -9.72 -7.02
CA PHE A 28 12.75 -9.65 -7.39
C PHE A 28 12.17 -11.05 -7.57
N GLN A 29 11.94 -11.77 -6.47
CA GLN A 29 11.53 -13.16 -6.51
C GLN A 29 10.03 -13.33 -6.79
N CYS A 30 9.60 -14.56 -7.08
CA CYS A 30 8.18 -14.89 -7.22
C CYS A 30 7.43 -14.72 -5.89
N TYR A 31 8.11 -15.11 -4.79
CA TYR A 31 7.59 -15.01 -3.44
C TYR A 31 7.33 -13.54 -3.08
N ASP A 32 8.26 -12.63 -3.42
CA ASP A 32 8.10 -11.19 -3.21
C ASP A 32 6.82 -10.61 -3.81
N TYR A 33 6.50 -11.01 -5.03
CA TYR A 33 5.30 -10.55 -5.72
C TYR A 33 4.02 -11.05 -5.02
N ALA A 34 3.97 -12.34 -4.68
CA ALA A 34 2.86 -12.92 -3.91
C ALA A 34 2.75 -12.28 -2.52
N ASN A 35 3.89 -12.00 -1.86
CA ASN A 35 3.93 -11.35 -0.55
C ASN A 35 3.40 -9.92 -0.63
N MET A 36 3.80 -9.16 -1.65
CA MET A 36 3.31 -7.80 -1.85
C MET A 36 1.79 -7.78 -2.05
N PHE A 37 1.26 -8.67 -2.87
CA PHE A 37 -0.18 -8.80 -3.06
C PHE A 37 -0.91 -9.18 -1.77
N PHE A 38 -0.44 -10.23 -1.08
CA PHE A 38 -1.03 -10.69 0.17
C PHE A 38 -0.97 -9.60 1.25
N MET A 39 0.14 -8.86 1.33
CA MET A 39 0.28 -7.69 2.19
C MET A 39 -0.78 -6.65 1.85
N ILE A 40 -0.87 -6.19 0.61
CA ILE A 40 -1.83 -5.16 0.20
C ILE A 40 -3.27 -5.62 0.45
N ALA A 41 -3.54 -6.91 0.25
CA ALA A 41 -4.84 -7.52 0.47
C ALA A 41 -5.22 -7.71 1.94
N THR A 42 -4.29 -8.09 2.82
CA THR A 42 -4.60 -8.58 4.18
C THR A 42 -4.02 -7.73 5.31
N GLY A 43 -2.93 -7.02 5.06
CA GLY A 43 -2.14 -6.38 6.12
C GLY A 43 -0.92 -7.20 6.53
N GLU A 44 -0.95 -8.51 6.34
CA GLU A 44 0.03 -9.46 6.85
C GLU A 44 1.02 -9.93 5.78
N ARG A 45 2.13 -10.54 6.21
CA ARG A 45 3.19 -11.06 5.34
C ARG A 45 3.24 -12.58 5.40
N LEU A 46 3.27 -13.24 4.24
CA LEU A 46 3.57 -14.66 4.09
C LEU A 46 5.02 -14.94 4.53
N GLN A 47 5.23 -16.05 5.23
CA GLN A 47 6.48 -16.49 5.85
C GLN A 47 6.95 -17.81 5.24
N GLY A 48 8.25 -18.05 5.26
CA GLY A 48 8.85 -19.29 4.77
C GLY A 48 9.88 -19.02 3.67
N LEU A 49 10.65 -20.05 3.35
CA LEU A 49 11.76 -19.98 2.41
C LEU A 49 11.37 -20.43 1.00
N TYR A 50 10.47 -21.41 0.89
CA TYR A 50 10.11 -22.05 -0.37
C TYR A 50 8.67 -21.72 -0.78
N ALA A 51 8.48 -21.39 -2.05
CA ALA A 51 7.17 -21.01 -2.58
C ALA A 51 6.16 -22.17 -2.49
N TYR A 52 6.58 -23.41 -2.78
CA TYR A 52 5.67 -24.56 -2.70
C TYR A 52 5.14 -24.83 -1.28
N ASN A 53 5.84 -24.34 -0.23
CA ASN A 53 5.42 -24.47 1.16
C ASN A 53 4.46 -23.36 1.64
N ILE A 54 4.21 -22.32 0.84
CA ILE A 54 3.31 -21.20 1.21
C ILE A 54 1.99 -21.70 1.82
N PRO A 55 1.26 -22.69 1.22
CA PRO A 55 -0.01 -23.14 1.76
C PRO A 55 0.10 -23.79 3.14
N PHE A 56 1.26 -24.35 3.49
CA PHE A 56 1.47 -25.10 4.73
C PHE A 56 2.07 -24.20 5.82
N ASP A 57 3.18 -23.52 5.51
CA ASP A 57 3.88 -22.61 6.45
C ASP A 57 2.97 -21.46 6.92
N ASN A 58 2.02 -21.07 6.07
CA ASN A 58 1.11 -19.95 6.34
C ASN A 58 -0.34 -20.39 6.54
N LYS A 59 -0.63 -21.68 6.75
CA LYS A 59 -2.01 -22.19 6.82
C LYS A 59 -2.92 -21.35 7.73
N ALA A 60 -2.54 -21.22 9.00
CA ALA A 60 -3.29 -20.45 9.99
C ALA A 60 -3.38 -18.94 9.65
N ARG A 61 -2.44 -18.40 8.89
CA ARG A 61 -2.45 -17.00 8.44
C ARG A 61 -3.42 -16.81 7.27
N ILE A 62 -3.38 -17.72 6.29
CA ILE A 62 -4.20 -17.69 5.09
C ILE A 62 -5.67 -17.94 5.45
N GLU A 63 -5.95 -18.90 6.34
CA GLU A 63 -7.32 -19.27 6.73
C GLU A 63 -8.06 -18.14 7.47
N LYS A 64 -7.37 -17.11 7.98
CA LYS A 64 -8.00 -15.87 8.47
C LYS A 64 -8.65 -15.03 7.37
N TYR A 65 -8.16 -15.16 6.14
CA TYR A 65 -8.47 -14.25 5.04
C TYR A 65 -9.04 -14.94 3.80
N GLY A 66 -9.03 -16.27 3.78
CA GLY A 66 -9.33 -17.04 2.60
C GLY A 66 -9.29 -18.52 2.87
N GLN A 67 -9.06 -19.29 1.81
CA GLN A 67 -8.93 -20.73 1.87
C GLN A 67 -7.79 -21.21 0.98
N ILE A 68 -7.17 -22.31 1.39
CA ILE A 68 -6.22 -23.06 0.59
C ILE A 68 -6.99 -24.15 -0.12
N ILE A 69 -6.84 -24.20 -1.44
CA ILE A 69 -7.55 -25.13 -2.30
C ILE A 69 -6.49 -25.96 -3.01
N LYS A 70 -6.45 -27.26 -2.72
CA LYS A 70 -5.69 -28.18 -3.56
C LYS A 70 -6.36 -28.19 -4.94
N ASN A 71 -5.58 -28.09 -6.01
CA ASN A 71 -6.08 -28.28 -7.36
C ASN A 71 -6.78 -29.64 -7.48
N TYR A 72 -7.93 -29.66 -8.16
CA TYR A 72 -8.68 -30.86 -8.51
C TYR A 72 -9.32 -30.64 -9.87
N ASP A 73 -9.74 -31.73 -10.52
CA ASP A 73 -10.06 -31.72 -11.95
C ASP A 73 -11.10 -30.68 -12.36
N SER A 74 -12.07 -30.31 -11.52
CA SER A 74 -13.08 -29.28 -11.85
C SER A 74 -12.80 -27.92 -11.21
N PHE A 75 -11.67 -27.75 -10.52
CA PHE A 75 -11.32 -26.50 -9.87
C PHE A 75 -11.00 -25.44 -10.93
N LEU A 76 -11.76 -24.34 -10.90
CA LEU A 76 -11.47 -23.14 -11.68
C LEU A 76 -10.89 -22.07 -10.76
N PRO A 77 -9.59 -21.75 -10.87
CA PRO A 77 -9.06 -20.57 -10.22
C PRO A 77 -9.73 -19.32 -10.78
N GLN A 78 -9.93 -18.36 -9.90
CA GLN A 78 -10.51 -17.07 -10.24
C GLN A 78 -9.38 -16.06 -10.39
N LYS A 79 -9.65 -14.97 -11.10
CA LYS A 79 -8.78 -13.80 -11.06
C LYS A 79 -8.49 -13.45 -9.60
N LEU A 80 -7.22 -13.18 -9.29
CA LEU A 80 -6.65 -12.94 -7.96
C LEU A 80 -6.36 -14.14 -7.07
N ASP A 81 -6.68 -15.37 -7.48
CA ASP A 81 -6.18 -16.54 -6.76
C ASP A 81 -4.65 -16.56 -6.84
N ILE A 82 -4.00 -16.79 -5.70
CA ILE A 82 -2.55 -16.98 -5.66
C ILE A 82 -2.31 -18.46 -5.98
N VAL A 83 -1.70 -18.74 -7.13
CA VAL A 83 -1.36 -20.10 -7.55
C VAL A 83 0.03 -20.44 -7.03
N VAL A 84 0.15 -21.60 -6.39
CA VAL A 84 1.38 -22.14 -5.84
C VAL A 84 1.74 -23.41 -6.60
N PHE A 85 2.90 -23.37 -7.25
CA PHE A 85 3.44 -24.44 -8.07
C PHE A 85 4.25 -25.43 -7.20
N PRO A 86 4.25 -26.73 -7.53
CA PRO A 86 4.99 -27.75 -6.78
C PRO A 86 6.52 -27.57 -6.88
N SER A 87 7.26 -28.27 -6.04
CA SER A 87 8.74 -28.19 -5.94
C SER A 87 9.50 -28.49 -7.23
N LYS A 88 8.90 -29.17 -8.22
CA LYS A 88 9.53 -29.40 -9.53
C LYS A 88 9.75 -28.11 -10.35
N TYR A 89 9.18 -26.98 -9.92
CA TYR A 89 9.43 -25.65 -10.49
C TYR A 89 10.50 -24.90 -9.69
N GLY A 90 11.08 -23.85 -10.28
CA GLY A 90 11.97 -22.92 -9.57
C GLY A 90 13.22 -23.56 -8.96
N GLY A 91 13.76 -24.61 -9.60
CA GLY A 91 14.96 -25.30 -9.12
C GLY A 91 14.80 -26.05 -7.79
N GLY A 92 13.59 -26.51 -7.45
CA GLY A 92 13.31 -27.18 -6.18
C GLY A 92 12.52 -26.31 -5.18
N ALA A 93 12.53 -25.00 -5.36
CA ALA A 93 11.87 -24.05 -4.46
C ALA A 93 10.36 -23.88 -4.71
N GLY A 94 9.85 -24.46 -5.80
CA GLY A 94 8.52 -24.17 -6.32
C GLY A 94 8.43 -22.78 -6.94
N HIS A 95 7.22 -22.37 -7.27
CA HIS A 95 6.95 -21.03 -7.81
C HIS A 95 5.60 -20.53 -7.30
N VAL A 96 5.35 -19.23 -7.40
CA VAL A 96 4.08 -18.63 -7.00
C VAL A 96 3.73 -17.45 -7.89
N GLU A 97 2.48 -17.40 -8.34
CA GLU A 97 1.95 -16.34 -9.21
C GLU A 97 0.53 -15.95 -8.79
N ILE A 98 -0.05 -14.96 -9.45
CA ILE A 98 -1.44 -14.53 -9.22
C ILE A 98 -2.23 -14.64 -10.51
N VAL A 99 -3.37 -15.31 -10.45
CA VAL A 99 -4.19 -15.64 -11.62
C VAL A 99 -4.87 -14.40 -12.20
N GLU A 100 -4.74 -14.20 -13.51
CA GLU A 100 -5.45 -13.16 -14.29
C GLU A 100 -6.78 -13.68 -14.80
N SER A 101 -6.74 -14.87 -15.42
CA SER A 101 -7.91 -15.52 -15.99
C SER A 101 -7.65 -17.01 -16.05
N ALA A 102 -8.71 -17.79 -16.10
CA ALA A 102 -8.59 -19.21 -16.22
C ALA A 102 -9.71 -19.76 -17.07
N ASN A 103 -9.36 -20.76 -17.85
CA ASN A 103 -10.31 -21.75 -18.27
C ASN A 103 -9.93 -23.06 -17.57
N LEU A 104 -10.62 -24.08 -17.99
CA LEU A 104 -10.56 -25.33 -17.31
C LEU A 104 -9.32 -26.18 -17.76
N ASN A 105 -8.60 -25.83 -18.83
CA ASN A 105 -7.35 -26.49 -19.25
C ASN A 105 -6.09 -25.70 -18.88
N THR A 106 -6.19 -24.38 -18.93
CA THR A 106 -5.06 -23.46 -18.73
C THR A 106 -5.51 -22.25 -17.92
N PHE A 107 -4.58 -21.62 -17.23
CA PHE A 107 -4.77 -20.30 -16.65
C PHE A 107 -3.68 -19.35 -17.12
N THR A 108 -4.04 -18.08 -17.21
CA THR A 108 -3.09 -16.99 -17.38
C THR A 108 -2.84 -16.37 -16.02
N SER A 109 -1.58 -16.12 -15.66
CA SER A 109 -1.21 -15.50 -14.39
C SER A 109 -0.06 -14.52 -14.57
N PHE A 110 0.11 -13.65 -13.58
CA PHE A 110 1.26 -12.75 -13.48
C PHE A 110 2.23 -13.30 -12.46
N GLY A 111 3.50 -13.36 -12.83
CA GLY A 111 4.60 -13.86 -12.02
C GLY A 111 5.82 -12.97 -12.14
N GLN A 112 6.74 -13.12 -11.20
CA GLN A 112 8.03 -12.44 -11.20
C GLN A 112 9.09 -13.52 -10.99
N ASN A 113 10.27 -13.34 -11.60
CA ASN A 113 11.31 -14.38 -11.63
C ASN A 113 10.86 -15.72 -12.26
N TRP A 114 9.95 -15.69 -13.24
CA TRP A 114 9.64 -16.88 -14.04
C TRP A 114 10.77 -17.17 -15.03
N ASN A 115 11.36 -16.11 -15.59
CA ASN A 115 12.44 -16.20 -16.57
C ASN A 115 13.83 -16.33 -15.92
N GLY A 116 13.90 -16.49 -14.60
CA GLY A 116 15.14 -16.64 -13.84
C GLY A 116 15.98 -15.36 -13.74
N LYS A 117 15.40 -14.19 -13.99
CA LYS A 117 16.09 -12.88 -14.01
C LYS A 117 15.68 -11.98 -12.84
N GLY A 118 15.07 -12.53 -11.79
CA GLY A 118 14.81 -11.83 -10.53
C GLY A 118 16.08 -11.60 -9.70
N TRP A 119 17.14 -12.37 -9.96
CA TRP A 119 18.45 -12.27 -9.32
C TRP A 119 19.56 -12.54 -10.34
N THR A 120 20.48 -11.60 -10.57
CA THR A 120 21.47 -11.73 -11.66
C THR A 120 22.92 -11.38 -11.29
N ASN A 121 23.18 -10.96 -10.05
CA ASN A 121 24.51 -10.45 -9.66
C ASN A 121 25.08 -11.09 -8.39
N GLY A 122 24.51 -12.17 -7.87
CA GLY A 122 25.04 -12.84 -6.68
C GLY A 122 24.82 -12.09 -5.36
N VAL A 123 24.22 -10.89 -5.37
CA VAL A 123 23.98 -10.09 -4.17
C VAL A 123 22.77 -10.65 -3.42
N ALA A 124 22.94 -11.12 -2.19
CA ALA A 124 21.81 -11.64 -1.41
C ALA A 124 20.95 -10.52 -0.80
N GLN A 125 21.51 -9.34 -0.49
CA GLN A 125 20.78 -8.26 0.18
C GLN A 125 21.20 -6.87 -0.34
N PRO A 126 20.28 -6.03 -0.89
CA PRO A 126 18.86 -6.33 -1.10
C PRO A 126 18.57 -7.34 -2.23
N GLY A 127 19.64 -7.77 -2.91
CA GLY A 127 19.61 -8.51 -4.18
C GLY A 127 19.05 -7.71 -5.35
N TRP A 128 19.31 -8.18 -6.58
CA TRP A 128 18.96 -7.45 -7.78
C TRP A 128 18.76 -8.33 -9.02
N GLY A 129 17.77 -8.00 -9.84
CA GLY A 129 17.56 -8.58 -11.17
C GLY A 129 16.74 -7.67 -12.08
N PRO A 130 16.81 -7.80 -13.41
CA PRO A 130 16.05 -6.95 -14.31
C PRO A 130 14.60 -7.40 -14.53
N GLU A 131 14.20 -8.58 -14.04
CA GLU A 131 12.87 -9.12 -14.30
C GLU A 131 11.78 -8.31 -13.59
N THR A 132 10.82 -7.84 -14.36
CA THR A 132 9.55 -7.28 -13.88
C THR A 132 8.49 -8.37 -13.77
N VAL A 133 7.36 -8.06 -13.18
CA VAL A 133 6.16 -8.91 -13.29
C VAL A 133 5.78 -9.09 -14.76
N THR A 134 5.75 -10.33 -15.21
CA THR A 134 5.40 -10.75 -16.56
C THR A 134 4.15 -11.63 -16.56
N ARG A 135 3.49 -11.73 -17.72
CA ARG A 135 2.29 -12.56 -17.92
C ARG A 135 2.70 -13.92 -18.49
N HIS A 136 2.12 -14.99 -17.95
CA HIS A 136 2.40 -16.37 -18.33
C HIS A 136 1.12 -17.16 -18.52
N VAL A 137 1.13 -18.15 -19.42
CA VAL A 137 0.07 -19.14 -19.59
C VAL A 137 0.59 -20.46 -19.08
N HIS A 138 -0.16 -21.09 -18.16
CA HIS A 138 0.22 -22.34 -17.54
C HIS A 138 -0.88 -23.39 -17.67
N TYR A 139 -0.47 -24.64 -17.61
CA TYR A 139 -1.35 -25.78 -17.41
C TYR A 139 -1.51 -26.07 -15.92
N TYR A 140 -2.60 -26.75 -15.57
CA TYR A 140 -2.81 -27.27 -14.23
C TYR A 140 -1.84 -28.43 -13.94
N ASP A 141 -1.42 -28.54 -12.68
CA ASP A 141 -0.48 -29.58 -12.22
C ASP A 141 -0.96 -30.19 -10.89
N ASP A 142 -0.36 -31.31 -10.48
CA ASP A 142 -0.61 -31.95 -9.17
C ASP A 142 0.71 -32.30 -8.46
N PRO A 143 0.93 -31.86 -7.20
CA PRO A 143 0.07 -30.96 -6.43
C PRO A 143 0.31 -29.50 -6.80
N MET A 144 -0.74 -28.85 -7.28
CA MET A 144 -0.82 -27.39 -7.35
C MET A 144 -1.83 -26.91 -6.32
N TYR A 145 -1.55 -25.78 -5.67
CA TYR A 145 -2.47 -25.20 -4.70
C TYR A 145 -2.86 -23.80 -5.13
N PHE A 146 -4.04 -23.39 -4.72
CA PHE A 146 -4.57 -22.07 -4.96
C PHE A 146 -5.05 -21.47 -3.65
N ILE A 147 -4.64 -20.24 -3.38
CA ILE A 147 -5.11 -19.49 -2.23
C ILE A 147 -6.14 -18.50 -2.74
N ARG A 148 -7.39 -18.73 -2.35
CA ARG A 148 -8.51 -17.85 -2.67
C ARG A 148 -8.79 -16.95 -1.48
N LEU A 149 -8.50 -15.66 -1.64
CA LEU A 149 -8.80 -14.66 -0.61
C LEU A 149 -10.27 -14.24 -0.69
N ASN A 150 -10.92 -14.14 0.46
CA ASN A 150 -12.31 -13.76 0.61
C ASN A 150 -12.46 -12.23 0.61
N PHE A 151 -12.29 -11.62 -0.57
CA PHE A 151 -12.42 -10.18 -0.73
C PHE A 151 -13.85 -9.71 -0.42
N PRO A 152 -14.01 -8.64 0.36
CA PRO A 152 -15.33 -8.08 0.65
C PRO A 152 -15.82 -7.21 -0.53
N ASP A 153 -17.13 -7.23 -0.79
CA ASP A 153 -17.79 -6.34 -1.77
C ASP A 153 -17.63 -4.86 -1.38
N LYS A 154 -17.65 -4.60 -0.07
CA LYS A 154 -17.41 -3.30 0.54
C LYS A 154 -16.53 -3.51 1.76
N VAL A 155 -15.43 -2.77 1.81
CA VAL A 155 -14.55 -2.78 2.98
C VAL A 155 -15.24 -1.99 4.11
N SER A 156 -15.29 -2.54 5.32
CA SER A 156 -15.82 -1.87 6.54
C SER A 156 -15.04 -0.59 6.83
N VAL A 157 -15.59 0.38 7.58
CA VAL A 157 -14.85 1.63 7.88
C VAL A 157 -13.51 1.37 8.60
N GLY A 158 -13.43 0.31 9.43
CA GLY A 158 -12.20 -0.13 10.10
C GLY A 158 -11.18 -0.80 9.17
N ASP A 159 -11.64 -1.61 8.20
CA ASP A 159 -10.76 -2.22 7.21
C ASP A 159 -10.39 -1.26 6.08
N LYS A 160 -11.23 -0.24 5.81
CA LYS A 160 -10.94 0.89 4.92
C LYS A 160 -9.89 1.75 5.56
N ALA A 161 -9.92 1.97 6.88
CA ALA A 161 -8.82 2.63 7.56
C ALA A 161 -7.51 1.84 7.36
N LYS A 162 -7.50 0.52 7.59
CA LYS A 162 -6.31 -0.31 7.34
C LYS A 162 -5.87 -0.35 5.87
N SER A 163 -6.79 -0.25 4.90
CA SER A 163 -6.48 -0.29 3.46
C SER A 163 -6.24 1.04 2.81
N VAL A 164 -6.78 2.12 3.34
CA VAL A 164 -6.45 3.51 3.00
C VAL A 164 -5.07 3.83 3.58
N ILE A 165 -4.71 3.32 4.77
CA ILE A 165 -3.31 3.33 5.27
C ILE A 165 -2.37 2.55 4.33
N LYS A 166 -2.87 1.52 3.62
CA LYS A 166 -2.07 0.68 2.70
C LYS A 166 -2.17 1.07 1.20
N GLN A 167 -3.16 1.88 0.80
CA GLN A 167 -3.38 2.42 -0.56
C GLN A 167 -2.93 3.88 -0.71
N ALA A 168 -2.79 4.63 0.38
CA ALA A 168 -2.04 5.89 0.40
C ALA A 168 -0.57 5.67 0.00
N THR A 169 -0.08 4.42 0.07
CA THR A 169 1.21 3.99 -0.48
C THR A 169 1.21 3.75 -1.99
N ALA A 170 0.06 3.74 -2.70
CA ALA A 170 -0.05 3.20 -4.07
C ALA A 170 -0.69 4.09 -5.17
N LYS A 171 -1.23 5.29 -4.90
CA LYS A 171 -1.61 6.24 -5.98
C LYS A 171 -0.42 7.12 -6.34
N LYS A 172 0.23 6.82 -7.48
CA LYS A 172 1.43 7.49 -8.06
C LYS A 172 2.23 8.25 -6.99
N GLN A 173 3.02 7.53 -6.21
CA GLN A 173 4.22 8.17 -5.70
C GLN A 173 5.01 8.57 -6.94
N ALA A 174 5.19 9.86 -7.18
CA ALA A 174 6.49 10.28 -7.68
C ALA A 174 7.48 9.46 -6.86
N VAL A 175 8.31 8.63 -7.50
CA VAL A 175 9.43 7.99 -6.80
C VAL A 175 10.04 9.13 -6.00
N ILE A 176 9.88 9.12 -4.67
CA ILE A 176 10.41 10.21 -3.87
C ILE A 176 11.89 9.95 -3.98
N LYS A 177 12.52 10.66 -4.90
CA LYS A 177 13.94 10.52 -5.18
C LYS A 177 14.61 10.59 -3.82
N PRO A 178 15.43 9.57 -3.46
CA PRO A 178 16.23 9.63 -2.26
C PRO A 178 16.89 11.01 -2.19
N LYS A 179 16.50 11.75 -1.16
CA LYS A 179 17.08 13.07 -0.86
C LYS A 179 18.25 12.86 0.08
N LYS A 180 19.31 13.64 -0.11
CA LYS A 180 20.41 13.80 0.82
C LYS A 180 20.07 14.94 1.78
N ILE A 181 19.88 14.62 3.06
CA ILE A 181 19.29 15.51 4.08
C ILE A 181 20.31 15.75 5.19
N MET A 182 20.53 17.02 5.54
CA MET A 182 21.24 17.41 6.74
C MET A 182 20.23 17.79 7.83
N LEU A 183 20.33 17.14 8.99
CA LEU A 183 19.63 17.57 10.18
C LEU A 183 20.61 18.27 11.13
N VAL A 184 20.20 19.42 11.63
CA VAL A 184 20.98 20.25 12.53
C VAL A 184 20.18 20.40 13.81
N ALA A 185 20.76 19.97 14.94
CA ALA A 185 20.23 20.35 16.24
C ALA A 185 20.70 21.77 16.52
N GLY A 186 19.77 22.69 16.83
CA GLY A 186 20.08 24.05 17.23
C GLY A 186 21.08 24.12 18.38
N HIS A 187 21.78 25.24 18.47
CA HIS A 187 22.83 25.48 19.46
C HIS A 187 23.95 24.44 19.40
N GLY A 188 24.74 24.29 20.46
CA GLY A 188 25.88 23.38 20.50
C GLY A 188 27.06 23.98 21.25
N TYR A 189 28.17 23.23 21.33
CA TYR A 189 29.30 23.62 22.18
C TYR A 189 28.82 24.03 23.59
N ASN A 190 29.21 25.21 24.07
CA ASN A 190 28.81 25.75 25.36
C ASN A 190 27.45 26.47 25.35
N ASP A 191 26.79 26.60 24.20
CA ASP A 191 25.47 27.21 24.07
C ASP A 191 24.38 26.14 24.31
N PRO A 192 23.64 26.19 25.45
CA PRO A 192 22.59 25.23 25.74
C PRO A 192 21.28 25.53 25.01
N GLY A 193 21.18 26.67 24.33
CA GLY A 193 19.92 27.22 23.86
C GLY A 193 19.01 27.63 25.00
N ALA A 194 17.72 27.70 24.70
CA ALA A 194 16.74 28.04 25.70
C ALA A 194 16.65 26.95 26.80
N VAL A 195 16.30 27.39 28.02
CA VAL A 195 16.12 26.50 29.18
C VAL A 195 14.75 26.75 29.80
N GLY A 196 13.97 25.69 29.95
CA GLY A 196 12.61 25.76 30.47
C GLY A 196 12.09 24.38 30.86
N ASN A 197 11.15 24.32 31.80
CA ASN A 197 10.46 23.08 32.18
C ASN A 197 11.42 21.90 32.49
N GLY A 198 12.53 22.18 33.18
CA GLY A 198 13.55 21.19 33.55
C GLY A 198 14.32 20.61 32.36
N THR A 199 14.48 21.38 31.28
CA THR A 199 15.08 20.93 30.03
C THR A 199 15.86 22.07 29.40
N ASN A 200 17.04 21.76 28.84
CA ASN A 200 17.70 22.64 27.89
C ASN A 200 17.49 22.12 26.47
N GLU A 201 17.40 23.05 25.53
CA GLU A 201 17.09 22.80 24.15
C GLU A 201 18.15 21.94 23.45
N ARG A 202 19.43 22.34 23.57
CA ARG A 202 20.59 21.69 22.94
C ARG A 202 20.59 20.18 23.17
N ASP A 203 20.48 19.76 24.43
CA ASP A 203 20.60 18.35 24.83
C ASP A 203 19.33 17.58 24.49
N PHE A 204 18.17 18.19 24.67
CA PHE A 204 16.90 17.53 24.39
C PHE A 204 16.74 17.19 22.91
N ILE A 205 17.02 18.14 22.02
CA ILE A 205 16.91 17.96 20.57
C ILE A 205 17.91 16.90 20.11
N ARG A 206 19.17 16.99 20.54
CA ARG A 206 20.23 16.02 20.19
C ARG A 206 19.91 14.61 20.66
N LYS A 207 19.29 14.47 21.83
CA LYS A 207 18.98 13.16 22.41
C LYS A 207 17.73 12.53 21.81
N TYR A 208 16.67 13.30 21.60
CA TYR A 208 15.34 12.76 21.33
C TYR A 208 14.75 13.12 19.97
N ILE A 209 15.12 14.26 19.36
CA ILE A 209 14.41 14.74 18.17
C ILE A 209 15.19 14.41 16.89
N THR A 210 16.36 15.00 16.69
CA THR A 210 17.14 14.82 15.45
C THR A 210 17.51 13.36 15.17
N PRO A 211 17.88 12.50 16.14
CA PRO A 211 18.16 11.08 15.84
C PRO A 211 16.89 10.33 15.43
N ASN A 212 15.73 10.66 16.00
CA ASN A 212 14.48 9.99 15.65
C ASN A 212 13.95 10.44 14.29
N ILE A 213 14.09 11.72 13.93
CA ILE A 213 13.79 12.19 12.57
C ILE A 213 14.71 11.48 11.56
N ALA A 214 16.03 11.41 11.86
CA ALA A 214 16.99 10.70 11.01
C ALA A 214 16.64 9.21 10.86
N LYS A 215 16.27 8.54 11.94
CA LYS A 215 15.81 7.14 11.95
C LYS A 215 14.67 6.94 10.94
N TYR A 216 13.64 7.79 10.98
CA TYR A 216 12.48 7.67 10.10
C TYR A 216 12.78 8.05 8.65
N LEU A 217 13.56 9.10 8.41
CA LEU A 217 13.97 9.48 7.05
C LEU A 217 14.87 8.42 6.40
N ARG A 218 15.81 7.84 7.13
CA ARG A 218 16.64 6.71 6.66
C ARG A 218 15.76 5.50 6.35
N HIS A 219 14.79 5.19 7.20
CA HIS A 219 13.81 4.12 6.94
C HIS A 219 12.98 4.37 5.68
N ALA A 220 12.74 5.64 5.34
CA ALA A 220 12.05 6.06 4.13
C ALA A 220 12.95 6.13 2.88
N GLY A 221 14.22 5.70 2.99
CA GLY A 221 15.17 5.61 1.88
C GLY A 221 15.96 6.89 1.61
N HIS A 222 16.02 7.82 2.55
CA HIS A 222 16.85 9.04 2.44
C HIS A 222 18.26 8.82 2.95
N GLU A 223 19.23 9.51 2.35
CA GLU A 223 20.56 9.69 2.94
C GLU A 223 20.44 10.81 3.98
N VAL A 224 20.80 10.55 5.24
CA VAL A 224 20.63 11.54 6.32
C VAL A 224 21.89 11.65 7.15
N ALA A 225 22.43 12.86 7.21
CA ALA A 225 23.52 13.23 8.10
C ALA A 225 23.00 14.04 9.29
N LEU A 226 23.73 13.96 10.40
CA LEU A 226 23.56 14.83 11.55
C LEU A 226 24.78 15.77 11.58
N TYR A 227 24.55 17.08 11.71
CA TYR A 227 25.63 18.04 11.80
C TYR A 227 26.46 17.79 13.06
N GLY A 228 27.79 17.77 12.96
CA GLY A 228 28.65 17.32 14.06
C GLY A 228 28.77 15.79 14.22
N GLY A 229 28.31 15.02 13.23
CA GLY A 229 28.39 13.56 13.21
C GLY A 229 27.34 12.90 14.11
N SER A 230 27.51 11.61 14.39
CA SER A 230 26.59 10.85 15.25
C SER A 230 26.48 11.41 16.67
N SER A 231 27.52 12.09 17.16
CA SER A 231 27.55 12.78 18.46
C SER A 231 26.90 14.16 18.44
N GLN A 232 26.63 14.73 17.26
CA GLN A 232 26.09 16.09 17.10
C GLN A 232 26.91 17.13 17.87
N SER A 233 28.22 16.98 17.83
CA SER A 233 29.17 17.69 18.71
C SER A 233 29.44 19.16 18.32
N GLN A 234 28.81 19.65 17.25
CA GLN A 234 29.09 20.97 16.69
C GLN A 234 27.86 21.89 16.76
N ASP A 235 28.10 23.19 16.59
CA ASP A 235 27.11 24.26 16.50
C ASP A 235 27.21 24.93 15.13
N MET A 236 26.23 24.69 14.26
CA MET A 236 26.28 25.20 12.88
C MET A 236 26.20 26.72 12.81
N TYR A 237 25.52 27.39 13.74
CA TYR A 237 25.47 28.85 13.78
C TYR A 237 26.85 29.41 14.11
N GLN A 238 27.50 28.90 15.16
CA GLN A 238 28.84 29.35 15.55
C GLN A 238 29.88 29.05 14.47
N ASP A 239 29.80 27.89 13.84
CA ASP A 239 30.70 27.53 12.73
C ASP A 239 30.48 28.43 11.51
N THR A 240 29.21 28.70 11.16
CA THR A 240 28.89 29.62 10.04
C THR A 240 29.39 31.04 10.35
N ALA A 241 29.18 31.51 11.57
CA ALA A 241 29.66 32.82 12.02
C ALA A 241 31.19 32.91 11.98
N TYR A 242 31.89 31.86 12.40
CA TYR A 242 33.34 31.78 12.28
C TYR A 242 33.78 31.89 10.81
N GLY A 243 33.14 31.13 9.91
CA GLY A 243 33.41 31.18 8.47
C GLY A 243 33.24 32.59 7.89
N VAL A 244 32.16 33.29 8.24
CA VAL A 244 31.95 34.70 7.85
C VAL A 244 33.06 35.59 8.39
N ASN A 245 33.39 35.47 9.67
CA ASN A 245 34.38 36.33 10.34
C ASN A 245 35.79 36.18 9.74
N VAL A 246 36.18 34.97 9.35
CA VAL A 246 37.50 34.70 8.76
C VAL A 246 37.50 34.74 7.23
N GLY A 247 36.36 35.05 6.60
CA GLY A 247 36.21 35.05 5.15
C GLY A 247 36.36 33.67 4.49
N ASN A 248 36.19 32.59 5.25
CA ASN A 248 36.25 31.22 4.72
C ASN A 248 34.84 30.73 4.36
N ASN A 249 34.48 30.94 3.10
CA ASN A 249 33.19 30.55 2.54
C ASN A 249 33.19 29.11 2.01
N LYS A 250 33.95 28.19 2.64
CA LYS A 250 34.06 26.80 2.22
C LYS A 250 34.02 25.79 3.36
N ASP A 251 34.78 26.02 4.44
CA ASP A 251 35.13 24.94 5.37
C ASP A 251 34.29 24.90 6.66
N TYR A 252 33.49 25.93 6.94
CA TYR A 252 32.75 26.05 8.20
C TYR A 252 31.24 26.16 8.01
N GLY A 253 30.48 25.54 8.92
CA GLY A 253 29.04 25.71 9.02
C GLY A 253 28.29 25.41 7.72
N LEU A 254 27.40 26.32 7.34
CA LEU A 254 26.63 26.21 6.10
C LEU A 254 27.49 26.18 4.83
N TYR A 255 28.68 26.79 4.84
CA TYR A 255 29.59 26.73 3.70
C TYR A 255 30.14 25.33 3.48
N TRP A 256 30.51 24.65 4.56
CA TRP A 256 30.88 23.24 4.49
C TRP A 256 29.69 22.40 4.05
N VAL A 257 28.50 22.62 4.62
CA VAL A 257 27.27 21.92 4.24
C VAL A 257 26.95 22.08 2.74
N LYS A 258 27.19 23.27 2.15
CA LYS A 258 27.04 23.49 0.70
C LYS A 258 27.89 22.52 -0.11
N SER A 259 29.16 22.38 0.27
CA SER A 259 30.12 21.53 -0.45
C SER A 259 29.73 20.05 -0.44
N GLN A 260 28.91 19.62 0.52
CA GLN A 260 28.46 18.23 0.65
C GLN A 260 27.26 17.89 -0.24
N GLY A 261 26.60 18.88 -0.85
CA GLY A 261 25.51 18.66 -1.81
C GLY A 261 24.22 18.11 -1.19
N TYR A 262 23.81 18.61 -0.02
CA TYR A 262 22.52 18.26 0.58
C TYR A 262 21.34 18.90 -0.18
N ASP A 263 20.30 18.11 -0.45
CA ASP A 263 19.04 18.57 -1.05
C ASP A 263 18.17 19.37 -0.07
N ILE A 264 18.31 19.08 1.22
CA ILE A 264 17.54 19.68 2.33
C ILE A 264 18.47 19.87 3.52
N VAL A 265 18.48 21.06 4.10
CA VAL A 265 18.97 21.33 5.45
C VAL A 265 17.77 21.71 6.33
N LEU A 266 17.60 21.00 7.44
CA LEU A 266 16.60 21.29 8.48
C LEU A 266 17.32 21.53 9.80
N GLU A 267 17.22 22.75 10.31
CA GLU A 267 17.67 23.13 11.65
C GLU A 267 16.49 23.11 12.61
N ILE A 268 16.67 22.52 13.78
CA ILE A 268 15.60 22.26 14.75
C ILE A 268 15.88 23.01 16.04
N HIS A 269 14.89 23.75 16.50
CA HIS A 269 14.89 24.56 17.72
C HIS A 269 13.59 24.36 18.52
N LEU A 270 13.56 24.90 19.74
CA LEU A 270 12.41 25.09 20.61
C LEU A 270 12.35 26.56 21.04
N ASP A 271 11.25 27.24 20.71
CA ASP A 271 11.07 28.66 20.94
C ASP A 271 10.99 28.98 22.45
N ALA A 272 11.22 30.23 22.80
CA ALA A 272 11.16 30.70 24.17
C ALA A 272 10.55 32.11 24.23
N ALA A 273 9.45 32.21 24.98
CA ALA A 273 8.81 33.47 25.33
C ALA A 273 8.14 33.32 26.71
N GLY A 274 7.21 34.21 27.05
CA GLY A 274 6.39 34.07 28.26
C GLY A 274 5.69 32.70 28.32
N GLU A 275 5.43 32.21 29.53
CA GLU A 275 4.94 30.85 29.81
C GLU A 275 3.61 30.47 29.13
N SER A 276 2.85 31.46 28.68
CA SER A 276 1.58 31.29 27.96
C SER A 276 1.74 31.14 26.45
N ALA A 277 2.90 31.47 25.88
CA ALA A 277 3.18 31.25 24.46
C ALA A 277 3.22 29.74 24.18
N SER A 278 2.60 29.29 23.09
CA SER A 278 2.44 27.86 22.77
C SER A 278 2.37 27.66 21.27
N GLY A 279 2.72 26.46 20.82
CA GLY A 279 2.84 26.10 19.41
C GLY A 279 4.23 26.42 18.87
N GLY A 280 4.38 26.50 17.55
CA GLY A 280 5.66 26.79 16.94
C GLY A 280 5.53 27.22 15.48
N HIS A 281 6.65 27.40 14.81
CA HIS A 281 6.67 27.81 13.41
C HIS A 281 7.90 27.35 12.64
N VAL A 282 7.77 27.35 11.32
CA VAL A 282 8.90 27.18 10.40
C VAL A 282 9.37 28.56 9.94
N ILE A 283 10.68 28.80 10.01
CA ILE A 283 11.33 30.01 9.54
C ILE A 283 12.09 29.72 8.23
N ILE A 284 11.92 30.62 7.27
CA ILE A 284 12.61 30.61 5.97
C ILE A 284 13.20 31.98 5.66
N SER A 285 14.07 32.07 4.65
CA SER A 285 14.53 33.36 4.13
C SER A 285 13.37 34.11 3.48
N SER A 286 13.25 35.39 3.80
CA SER A 286 12.31 36.31 3.15
C SER A 286 12.56 36.52 1.66
N GLN A 287 13.71 36.08 1.15
CA GLN A 287 14.02 36.07 -0.29
C GLN A 287 13.27 34.97 -1.05
N PHE A 288 12.70 33.98 -0.35
CA PHE A 288 12.02 32.84 -0.97
C PHE A 288 10.59 32.68 -0.48
N ASN A 289 9.79 32.00 -1.30
CA ASN A 289 8.46 31.57 -0.91
C ASN A 289 8.53 30.20 -0.24
N ALA A 290 7.67 29.98 0.77
CA ALA A 290 7.54 28.70 1.45
C ALA A 290 7.19 27.56 0.49
N ASP A 291 7.97 26.49 0.53
CA ASP A 291 7.76 25.29 -0.28
C ASP A 291 6.77 24.31 0.38
N THR A 292 6.58 23.14 -0.23
CA THR A 292 5.68 22.12 0.30
C THR A 292 6.19 21.49 1.61
N ILE A 293 7.51 21.37 1.79
CA ILE A 293 8.12 20.81 3.00
C ILE A 293 7.91 21.77 4.17
N ASP A 294 8.14 23.07 3.96
CA ASP A 294 7.97 24.10 4.99
C ASP A 294 6.52 24.11 5.51
N LYS A 295 5.56 24.11 4.58
CA LYS A 295 4.12 24.06 4.90
C LYS A 295 3.74 22.76 5.60
N SER A 296 4.28 21.62 5.17
CA SER A 296 3.96 20.33 5.77
C SER A 296 4.51 20.19 7.19
N ILE A 297 5.70 20.72 7.47
CA ILE A 297 6.27 20.75 8.83
C ILE A 297 5.44 21.71 9.70
N GLN A 298 5.07 22.88 9.17
CA GLN A 298 4.20 23.83 9.86
C GLN A 298 2.85 23.21 10.25
N ASP A 299 2.24 22.42 9.36
CA ASP A 299 0.99 21.70 9.64
C ASP A 299 1.17 20.64 10.73
N VAL A 300 2.30 19.94 10.75
CA VAL A 300 2.63 19.00 11.82
C VAL A 300 2.74 19.72 13.17
N ILE A 301 3.39 20.88 13.24
CA ILE A 301 3.46 21.69 14.47
C ILE A 301 2.05 22.12 14.90
N LYS A 302 1.31 22.75 13.97
CA LYS A 302 -0.06 23.24 14.20
C LYS A 302 -0.99 22.16 14.77
N ASN A 303 -0.99 20.97 14.17
CA ASN A 303 -1.93 19.92 14.50
C ASN A 303 -1.65 19.23 15.84
N ASN A 304 -0.44 19.40 16.40
CA ASN A 304 -0.03 18.72 17.63
C ASN A 304 0.11 19.67 18.83
N LEU A 305 0.58 20.89 18.60
CA LEU A 305 0.86 21.87 19.66
C LEU A 305 0.12 23.19 19.48
N GLY A 306 -0.51 23.41 18.32
CA GLY A 306 -1.11 24.69 17.96
C GLY A 306 -0.18 25.57 17.14
N GLN A 307 -0.69 26.75 16.77
CA GLN A 307 -0.02 27.65 15.82
C GLN A 307 -0.04 29.08 16.37
N ILE A 308 1.14 29.59 16.76
CA ILE A 308 1.32 31.01 17.08
C ILE A 308 1.55 31.84 15.82
N ARG A 309 2.28 31.28 14.84
CA ARG A 309 2.66 31.88 13.57
C ARG A 309 2.64 30.83 12.46
N GLY A 310 2.38 31.23 11.22
CA GLY A 310 2.60 30.37 10.05
C GLY A 310 4.07 30.28 9.68
N VAL A 311 4.35 29.75 8.48
CA VAL A 311 5.70 29.83 7.92
C VAL A 311 6.13 31.29 7.90
N THR A 312 7.20 31.61 8.61
CA THR A 312 7.61 32.98 8.94
C THR A 312 8.85 33.34 8.13
N PRO A 313 8.74 34.24 7.13
CA PRO A 313 9.91 34.72 6.41
C PRO A 313 10.72 35.68 7.28
N ARG A 314 12.05 35.53 7.29
CA ARG A 314 12.99 36.34 8.09
C ARG A 314 14.20 36.78 7.25
N ASN A 315 14.86 37.86 7.64
CA ASN A 315 16.10 38.38 7.03
C ASN A 315 17.13 38.85 8.08
N ASP A 316 16.91 38.52 9.34
CA ASP A 316 17.67 38.97 10.51
C ASP A 316 18.39 37.81 11.23
N LEU A 317 18.37 36.61 10.64
CA LEU A 317 19.03 35.41 11.18
C LEU A 317 20.18 34.99 10.26
N LEU A 318 21.37 34.76 10.84
CA LEU A 318 22.60 34.47 10.09
C LEU A 318 22.45 33.29 9.13
N ASN A 319 22.09 32.10 9.65
CA ASN A 319 21.99 30.88 8.84
C ASN A 319 20.91 31.01 7.75
N VAL A 320 19.80 31.69 8.05
CA VAL A 320 18.75 31.99 7.07
C VAL A 320 19.29 32.85 5.93
N ASN A 321 20.05 33.90 6.24
CA ASN A 321 20.62 34.79 5.24
C ASN A 321 21.74 34.12 4.42
N VAL A 322 22.69 33.48 5.10
CA VAL A 322 23.81 32.77 4.44
C VAL A 322 23.29 31.65 3.54
N SER A 323 22.28 30.88 3.99
CA SER A 323 21.69 29.84 3.15
C SER A 323 21.07 30.38 1.86
N ALA A 324 20.47 31.58 1.90
CA ALA A 324 19.93 32.23 0.71
C ALA A 324 21.04 32.73 -0.22
N GLU A 325 22.08 33.34 0.33
CA GLU A 325 23.24 33.81 -0.42
C GLU A 325 23.93 32.67 -1.19
N ILE A 326 24.15 31.53 -0.55
CA ILE A 326 24.85 30.38 -1.16
C ILE A 326 23.89 29.35 -1.78
N ASN A 327 22.61 29.69 -1.89
CA ASN A 327 21.55 28.90 -2.52
C ASN A 327 21.48 27.45 -1.98
N ILE A 328 21.29 27.32 -0.68
CA ILE A 328 20.95 26.06 -0.01
C ILE A 328 19.45 26.06 0.27
N ASN A 329 18.81 24.93 -0.03
CA ASN A 329 17.48 24.67 0.48
C ASN A 329 17.58 24.46 2.00
N TYR A 330 17.28 25.49 2.79
CA TYR A 330 17.41 25.54 4.25
C TYR A 330 16.09 25.99 4.89
N ARG A 331 15.78 25.41 6.05
CA ARG A 331 14.72 25.90 6.94
C ARG A 331 15.12 25.70 8.40
N LEU A 332 14.60 26.57 9.25
CA LEU A 332 14.66 26.44 10.70
C LEU A 332 13.25 26.13 11.22
N SER A 333 13.12 25.19 12.14
CA SER A 333 11.82 24.81 12.70
C SER A 333 11.83 24.90 14.21
N GLU A 334 11.00 25.80 14.74
CA GLU A 334 10.65 25.87 16.16
C GLU A 334 9.52 24.89 16.43
N LEU A 335 9.82 23.82 17.16
CA LEU A 335 8.89 22.72 17.34
C LEU A 335 7.88 22.93 18.47
N GLY A 336 7.94 24.03 19.20
CA GLY A 336 7.17 24.23 20.43
C GLY A 336 7.88 25.24 21.32
N PHE A 337 7.20 25.76 22.35
CA PHE A 337 7.86 26.63 23.34
C PHE A 337 8.47 25.79 24.47
N ILE A 338 9.79 25.85 24.66
CA ILE A 338 10.45 25.18 25.80
C ILE A 338 10.03 25.77 27.14
N THR A 339 9.59 27.04 27.15
CA THR A 339 9.06 27.72 28.33
C THR A 339 7.61 27.37 28.63
N ASN A 340 6.88 26.76 27.69
CA ASN A 340 5.51 26.30 27.91
C ASN A 340 5.47 24.88 28.45
N LYS A 341 4.86 24.72 29.62
CA LYS A 341 4.77 23.42 30.28
C LYS A 341 3.96 22.40 29.48
N ASN A 342 2.85 22.80 28.86
CA ASN A 342 1.98 21.90 28.11
C ASN A 342 2.66 21.43 26.82
N ASP A 343 3.34 22.34 26.12
CA ASP A 343 4.11 21.97 24.93
C ASP A 343 5.20 20.96 25.29
N MET A 344 5.98 21.24 26.34
CA MET A 344 7.08 20.34 26.73
C MET A 344 6.60 19.01 27.29
N ASP A 345 5.52 18.97 28.07
CA ASP A 345 4.93 17.71 28.53
C ASP A 345 4.46 16.86 27.34
N TRP A 346 3.83 17.49 26.34
CA TRP A 346 3.39 16.80 25.15
C TRP A 346 4.58 16.32 24.30
N ILE A 347 5.58 17.17 24.04
CA ILE A 347 6.76 16.81 23.24
C ILE A 347 7.55 15.68 23.92
N LYS A 348 7.80 15.77 25.23
CA LYS A 348 8.51 14.71 25.98
C LYS A 348 7.76 13.39 25.96
N LYS A 349 6.42 13.42 26.01
CA LYS A 349 5.59 12.21 25.93
C LYS A 349 5.55 11.62 24.52
N ASN A 350 5.61 12.48 23.48
CA ASN A 350 5.34 12.09 22.09
C ASN A 350 6.53 12.28 21.15
N TYR A 351 7.77 12.47 21.63
CA TYR A 351 8.92 12.86 20.80
C TYR A 351 9.15 11.93 19.60
N ASP A 352 8.94 10.62 19.75
CA ASP A 352 9.10 9.65 18.68
C ASP A 352 8.01 9.80 17.61
N LEU A 353 6.74 9.93 18.03
CA LEU A 353 5.61 10.21 17.12
C LEU A 353 5.82 11.55 16.41
N TYR A 354 6.20 12.59 17.15
CA TYR A 354 6.37 13.92 16.60
C TYR A 354 7.51 13.96 15.58
N SER A 355 8.64 13.31 15.90
CA SER A 355 9.75 13.09 14.97
C SER A 355 9.34 12.32 13.71
N LYS A 356 8.47 11.30 13.85
CA LYS A 356 7.93 10.52 12.72
C LYS A 356 7.04 11.36 11.81
N LEU A 357 6.21 12.23 12.39
CA LEU A 357 5.36 13.15 11.64
C LEU A 357 6.19 14.19 10.88
N ILE A 358 7.20 14.78 11.52
CA ILE A 358 8.14 15.72 10.89
C ILE A 358 8.90 15.04 9.74
N ALA A 359 9.42 13.82 9.97
CA ALA A 359 10.05 13.02 8.92
C ALA A 359 9.08 12.74 7.76
N GLY A 360 7.81 12.46 8.05
CA GLY A 360 6.76 12.28 7.05
C GLY A 360 6.48 13.55 6.23
N ALA A 361 6.53 14.73 6.87
CA ALA A 361 6.40 16.01 6.19
C ALA A 361 7.56 16.28 5.20
N ILE A 362 8.80 16.03 5.62
CA ILE A 362 10.01 16.15 4.76
C ILE A 362 9.98 15.14 3.60
N HIS A 363 9.53 13.92 3.90
CA HIS A 363 9.37 12.87 2.92
C HIS A 363 8.28 13.21 1.90
N GLY A 364 7.19 13.86 2.33
CA GLY A 364 6.02 14.21 1.52
C GLY A 364 4.86 13.22 1.67
N LYS A 365 4.95 12.26 2.61
CA LYS A 365 3.88 11.32 2.99
C LYS A 365 4.21 10.64 4.33
N PRO A 366 3.22 10.10 5.07
CA PRO A 366 3.44 9.44 6.34
C PRO A 366 4.43 8.24 6.25
N ILE A 367 5.33 8.14 7.23
CA ILE A 367 6.30 7.04 7.35
C ILE A 367 5.82 6.10 8.47
N GLY A 368 5.64 4.81 8.21
CA GLY A 368 5.55 3.77 9.27
C GLY A 368 4.29 3.65 10.14
N GLY A 369 3.12 4.21 9.79
CA GLY A 369 1.79 3.87 10.38
C GLY A 369 1.47 4.29 11.84
N LEU A 370 0.16 4.53 12.10
CA LEU A 370 -0.58 4.95 13.34
C LEU A 370 -0.67 6.49 13.59
N VAL A 371 -1.78 7.14 14.02
CA VAL A 371 -3.16 6.79 14.52
C VAL A 371 -4.20 7.80 13.96
N ALA A 372 -5.47 7.37 13.93
CA ALA A 372 -6.67 8.06 13.43
C ALA A 372 -7.13 9.29 14.24
N GLY A 373 -7.67 10.29 13.52
CA GLY A 373 -8.50 11.38 14.05
C GLY A 373 -9.97 11.21 13.65
N ASN A 374 -10.85 11.37 14.65
CA ASN A 374 -12.30 11.18 14.68
C ASN A 374 -13.11 11.80 13.52
N VAL A 375 -14.00 11.02 12.86
CA VAL A 375 -15.33 11.49 12.41
C VAL A 375 -16.33 10.30 12.34
N LYS A 376 -17.50 10.45 12.98
CA LYS A 376 -18.65 9.52 12.94
C LYS A 376 -19.49 9.73 11.65
N THR A 377 -20.02 8.67 11.03
CA THR A 377 -21.40 8.62 10.45
C THR A 377 -21.83 7.21 9.98
N SER A 378 -23.16 6.99 10.00
CA SER A 378 -23.98 5.77 10.09
C SER A 378 -24.37 5.07 8.76
N ALA A 379 -24.86 3.83 8.86
CA ALA A 379 -25.21 2.91 7.76
C ALA A 379 -26.72 2.85 7.42
N LYS A 380 -27.10 2.63 6.13
CA LYS A 380 -28.12 1.66 5.62
C LYS A 380 -28.47 1.75 4.10
N ASN A 381 -28.83 0.59 3.51
CA ASN A 381 -29.65 0.27 2.30
C ASN A 381 -29.00 0.04 0.89
N GLN A 382 -29.33 -1.10 0.24
CA GLN A 382 -29.25 -1.34 -1.22
C GLN A 382 -30.55 -2.01 -1.74
N LYS A 383 -31.06 -1.54 -2.89
CA LYS A 383 -32.31 -1.98 -3.60
C LYS A 383 -32.00 -2.90 -4.82
N ASN A 384 -32.98 -3.71 -5.23
CA ASN A 384 -32.97 -4.74 -6.31
C ASN A 384 -32.65 -4.23 -7.74
N PRO A 385 -32.13 -5.09 -8.66
CA PRO A 385 -31.73 -4.75 -10.04
C PRO A 385 -32.89 -4.58 -11.05
N PRO A 386 -32.68 -3.86 -12.18
CA PRO A 386 -33.69 -3.63 -13.23
C PRO A 386 -34.01 -4.88 -14.08
N VAL A 387 -35.21 -4.92 -14.67
CA VAL A 387 -35.76 -6.06 -15.45
C VAL A 387 -35.38 -5.96 -16.94
N PRO A 388 -34.70 -6.96 -17.53
CA PRO A 388 -34.28 -6.94 -18.94
C PRO A 388 -35.44 -7.13 -19.93
N ALA A 389 -35.25 -6.73 -21.19
CA ALA A 389 -36.26 -6.91 -22.24
C ALA A 389 -36.62 -8.40 -22.45
N GLY A 390 -37.92 -8.72 -22.42
CA GLY A 390 -38.42 -10.09 -22.53
C GLY A 390 -38.39 -10.90 -21.22
N TYR A 391 -38.04 -10.26 -20.09
CA TYR A 391 -38.15 -10.83 -18.75
C TYR A 391 -39.33 -10.22 -17.98
N THR A 392 -39.92 -11.00 -17.09
CA THR A 392 -40.92 -10.58 -16.12
C THR A 392 -40.46 -10.98 -14.72
N PRO A 393 -40.66 -10.16 -13.66
CA PRO A 393 -40.32 -10.56 -12.31
C PRO A 393 -41.04 -11.86 -11.89
N ASP A 394 -40.33 -12.78 -11.26
CA ASP A 394 -40.92 -13.95 -10.61
C ASP A 394 -41.53 -13.59 -9.24
N LYS A 395 -42.02 -14.60 -8.52
CA LYS A 395 -42.59 -14.45 -7.16
C LYS A 395 -41.65 -13.83 -6.12
N ASN A 396 -40.33 -13.84 -6.38
CA ASN A 396 -39.30 -13.27 -5.52
C ASN A 396 -38.78 -11.92 -6.06
N ASN A 397 -39.48 -11.35 -7.05
CA ASN A 397 -39.10 -10.12 -7.75
C ASN A 397 -37.76 -10.24 -8.50
N VAL A 398 -37.42 -11.44 -8.96
CA VAL A 398 -36.22 -11.72 -9.76
C VAL A 398 -36.59 -11.75 -11.24
N PRO A 399 -35.87 -11.05 -12.14
CA PRO A 399 -36.14 -11.13 -13.57
C PRO A 399 -36.07 -12.58 -14.08
N TYR A 400 -37.21 -13.07 -14.58
CA TYR A 400 -37.37 -14.41 -15.14
C TYR A 400 -37.93 -14.35 -16.57
N LYS A 401 -37.47 -15.26 -17.43
CA LYS A 401 -37.98 -15.47 -18.77
C LYS A 401 -38.27 -16.96 -18.97
N LYS A 402 -39.50 -17.29 -19.38
CA LYS A 402 -39.81 -18.64 -19.86
C LYS A 402 -39.21 -18.80 -21.25
N GLU A 403 -38.26 -19.72 -21.39
CA GLU A 403 -37.59 -20.00 -22.65
C GLU A 403 -37.08 -21.43 -22.68
N THR A 404 -37.18 -22.07 -23.84
CA THR A 404 -36.75 -23.46 -24.03
C THR A 404 -35.70 -23.52 -25.13
N GLY A 405 -34.65 -24.31 -24.93
CA GLY A 405 -33.57 -24.48 -25.89
C GLY A 405 -32.59 -25.56 -25.46
N TYR A 406 -31.59 -25.80 -26.31
CA TYR A 406 -30.44 -26.62 -25.96
C TYR A 406 -29.29 -25.75 -25.47
N TYR A 407 -28.58 -26.26 -24.46
CA TYR A 407 -27.33 -25.70 -23.98
C TYR A 407 -26.25 -26.78 -24.01
N THR A 408 -25.28 -26.62 -24.89
CA THR A 408 -24.07 -27.46 -24.94
C THR A 408 -22.97 -26.78 -24.16
N VAL A 409 -22.46 -27.45 -23.13
CA VAL A 409 -21.32 -26.97 -22.38
C VAL A 409 -20.11 -26.89 -23.32
N ALA A 410 -19.55 -25.70 -23.49
CA ALA A 410 -18.32 -25.50 -24.28
C ALA A 410 -17.10 -25.31 -23.36
N ASN A 411 -17.32 -25.43 -22.05
CA ASN A 411 -16.30 -25.26 -21.03
C ASN A 411 -15.63 -26.60 -20.70
N VAL A 412 -14.30 -26.63 -20.80
CA VAL A 412 -13.48 -27.85 -20.88
C VAL A 412 -13.46 -28.75 -19.62
N LYS A 413 -13.75 -28.24 -18.42
CA LYS A 413 -14.03 -29.03 -17.18
C LYS A 413 -15.51 -28.98 -16.75
N GLY A 414 -16.42 -28.60 -17.64
CA GLY A 414 -17.86 -28.66 -17.39
C GLY A 414 -18.52 -27.41 -16.77
N ASN A 415 -19.82 -27.50 -16.47
CA ASN A 415 -20.67 -26.42 -15.96
C ASN A 415 -21.34 -26.83 -14.64
N ASN A 416 -21.16 -26.03 -13.57
CA ASN A 416 -21.75 -26.34 -12.25
C ASN A 416 -23.28 -26.34 -12.30
N VAL A 417 -23.86 -27.39 -11.73
CA VAL A 417 -25.30 -27.59 -11.53
C VAL A 417 -25.62 -27.26 -10.08
N ARG A 418 -26.58 -26.35 -9.85
CA ARG A 418 -26.98 -25.89 -8.50
C ARG A 418 -28.45 -26.15 -8.22
N ASP A 419 -28.80 -26.14 -6.93
CA ASP A 419 -30.20 -26.21 -6.46
C ASP A 419 -30.90 -24.84 -6.36
N GLY A 420 -30.22 -23.74 -6.71
CA GLY A 420 -30.81 -22.41 -6.83
C GLY A 420 -30.05 -21.48 -7.78
N TYR A 421 -30.71 -20.41 -8.23
CA TYR A 421 -30.17 -19.37 -9.13
C TYR A 421 -29.28 -18.34 -8.41
N SER A 422 -28.43 -18.81 -7.50
CA SER A 422 -27.47 -17.98 -6.77
C SER A 422 -26.07 -18.57 -6.82
N THR A 423 -25.06 -17.71 -6.87
CA THR A 423 -23.66 -18.13 -6.69
C THR A 423 -23.41 -18.74 -5.30
N ASN A 424 -24.30 -18.46 -4.34
CA ASN A 424 -24.27 -19.02 -2.99
C ASN A 424 -25.13 -20.30 -2.84
N SER A 425 -25.90 -20.70 -3.86
CA SER A 425 -26.68 -21.95 -3.84
C SER A 425 -25.76 -23.16 -3.92
N ARG A 426 -26.18 -24.28 -3.31
CA ARG A 426 -25.35 -25.49 -3.22
C ARG A 426 -25.15 -26.10 -4.60
N ILE A 427 -23.92 -26.54 -4.87
CA ILE A 427 -23.57 -27.28 -6.07
C ILE A 427 -24.00 -28.74 -5.87
N THR A 428 -24.77 -29.26 -6.80
CA THR A 428 -25.33 -30.62 -6.75
C THR A 428 -24.76 -31.54 -7.82
N GLY A 429 -23.88 -31.03 -8.70
CA GLY A 429 -23.22 -31.79 -9.75
C GLY A 429 -22.53 -30.86 -10.75
N VAL A 430 -21.94 -31.46 -11.79
CA VAL A 430 -21.29 -30.76 -12.90
C VAL A 430 -21.75 -31.40 -14.20
N LEU A 431 -22.16 -30.61 -15.18
CA LEU A 431 -22.33 -31.08 -16.56
C LEU A 431 -20.97 -31.09 -17.25
N PRO A 432 -20.45 -32.25 -17.71
CA PRO A 432 -19.15 -32.30 -18.40
C PRO A 432 -19.10 -31.45 -19.67
N ASN A 433 -17.90 -31.13 -20.14
CA ASN A 433 -17.70 -30.49 -21.44
C ASN A 433 -18.39 -31.27 -22.57
N ASN A 434 -18.90 -30.58 -23.59
CA ASN A 434 -19.70 -31.11 -24.69
C ASN A 434 -21.02 -31.79 -24.28
N THR A 435 -21.39 -31.78 -23.00
CA THR A 435 -22.71 -32.25 -22.56
C THR A 435 -23.76 -31.25 -23.02
N THR A 436 -24.83 -31.76 -23.64
CA THR A 436 -25.97 -30.95 -24.05
C THR A 436 -27.15 -31.25 -23.13
N ILE A 437 -27.79 -30.20 -22.62
CA ILE A 437 -29.05 -30.30 -21.87
C ILE A 437 -30.14 -29.48 -22.54
N THR A 438 -31.38 -29.89 -22.30
CA THR A 438 -32.57 -29.08 -22.59
C THR A 438 -32.95 -28.28 -21.35
N TYR A 439 -33.15 -26.97 -21.50
CA TYR A 439 -33.58 -26.08 -20.41
C TYR A 439 -34.95 -25.46 -20.71
N ASP A 440 -35.67 -24.98 -19.68
CA ASP A 440 -37.06 -24.52 -19.79
C ASP A 440 -37.33 -23.14 -19.15
N GLY A 441 -36.29 -22.46 -18.68
CA GLY A 441 -36.38 -21.07 -18.26
C GLY A 441 -35.02 -20.42 -18.00
N ALA A 442 -35.02 -19.10 -17.86
CA ALA A 442 -33.83 -18.32 -17.56
C ALA A 442 -34.06 -17.18 -16.56
N TYR A 443 -33.04 -16.87 -15.78
CA TYR A 443 -33.04 -15.79 -14.79
C TYR A 443 -31.86 -14.83 -15.04
N CYS A 444 -32.05 -13.56 -14.67
CA CYS A 444 -30.99 -12.57 -14.59
C CYS A 444 -30.91 -12.01 -13.17
N ILE A 445 -29.86 -12.39 -12.44
CA ILE A 445 -29.63 -11.99 -11.06
C ILE A 445 -28.13 -12.04 -10.81
N ASN A 446 -27.62 -11.35 -9.77
CA ASN A 446 -26.21 -11.40 -9.31
C ASN A 446 -25.12 -11.27 -10.39
N GLY A 447 -25.41 -10.57 -11.50
CA GLY A 447 -24.49 -10.38 -12.62
C GLY A 447 -24.40 -11.55 -13.59
N TYR A 448 -25.25 -12.58 -13.44
CA TYR A 448 -25.23 -13.78 -14.28
C TYR A 448 -26.58 -14.06 -14.95
N ARG A 449 -26.47 -14.72 -16.10
CA ARG A 449 -27.58 -15.41 -16.73
C ARG A 449 -27.62 -16.87 -16.30
N TRP A 450 -28.70 -17.23 -15.64
CA TRP A 450 -28.97 -18.60 -15.21
C TRP A 450 -29.97 -19.24 -16.16
N ILE A 451 -29.79 -20.52 -16.48
CA ILE A 451 -30.83 -21.36 -17.06
C ILE A 451 -31.30 -22.38 -16.03
N THR A 452 -32.55 -22.83 -16.14
CA THR A 452 -33.12 -23.87 -15.29
C THR A 452 -33.64 -25.04 -16.13
N TYR A 453 -33.52 -26.24 -15.57
CA TYR A 453 -33.98 -27.48 -16.19
C TYR A 453 -34.35 -28.51 -15.12
N ILE A 454 -35.08 -29.55 -15.50
CA ILE A 454 -35.32 -30.72 -14.66
C ILE A 454 -34.24 -31.76 -14.95
N ALA A 455 -33.41 -32.09 -13.96
CA ALA A 455 -32.40 -33.12 -14.11
C ALA A 455 -33.02 -34.52 -14.12
N ASN A 456 -32.28 -35.54 -14.57
CA ASN A 456 -32.74 -36.94 -14.57
C ASN A 456 -33.22 -37.44 -13.20
N SER A 457 -32.77 -36.82 -12.11
CA SER A 457 -33.22 -37.09 -10.75
C SER A 457 -34.60 -36.50 -10.42
N GLY A 458 -35.31 -35.90 -11.39
CA GLY A 458 -36.58 -35.19 -11.21
C GLY A 458 -36.48 -33.84 -10.49
N GLN A 459 -35.28 -33.42 -10.07
CA GLN A 459 -35.08 -32.18 -9.30
C GLN A 459 -34.79 -31.01 -10.24
N ARG A 460 -35.38 -29.85 -9.92
CA ARG A 460 -35.09 -28.60 -10.63
C ARG A 460 -33.68 -28.11 -10.30
N ARG A 461 -32.93 -27.81 -11.35
CA ARG A 461 -31.54 -27.36 -11.28
C ARG A 461 -31.32 -26.06 -12.02
N TYR A 462 -30.22 -25.41 -11.68
CA TYR A 462 -29.83 -24.11 -12.22
C TYR A 462 -28.37 -24.12 -12.63
N ILE A 463 -28.06 -23.50 -13.76
CA ILE A 463 -26.71 -23.40 -14.30
C ILE A 463 -26.46 -21.95 -14.71
N ALA A 464 -25.35 -21.38 -14.24
CA ALA A 464 -24.86 -20.10 -14.74
C ALA A 464 -24.25 -20.33 -16.13
N THR A 465 -24.68 -19.57 -17.12
CA THR A 465 -24.32 -19.79 -18.53
C THR A 465 -23.59 -18.62 -19.16
N GLY A 466 -23.29 -17.58 -18.39
CA GLY A 466 -22.62 -16.37 -18.85
C GLY A 466 -22.96 -15.17 -17.97
N GLU A 467 -22.24 -14.09 -18.18
CA GLU A 467 -22.41 -12.83 -17.46
C GLU A 467 -23.45 -11.93 -18.16
N VAL A 468 -24.05 -11.03 -17.38
CA VAL A 468 -24.95 -9.99 -17.88
C VAL A 468 -24.52 -8.60 -17.45
N ASP A 469 -24.82 -7.59 -18.26
CA ASP A 469 -24.59 -6.19 -17.92
C ASP A 469 -25.62 -5.65 -16.89
N LYS A 470 -25.55 -4.36 -16.57
CA LYS A 470 -26.46 -3.71 -15.61
C LYS A 470 -27.92 -3.64 -16.10
N ALA A 471 -28.16 -3.78 -17.40
CA ALA A 471 -29.49 -3.88 -18.01
C ALA A 471 -29.93 -5.35 -18.18
N GLY A 472 -29.09 -6.31 -17.76
CA GLY A 472 -29.27 -7.75 -17.86
C GLY A 472 -29.12 -8.33 -19.28
N ASN A 473 -28.48 -7.60 -20.19
CA ASN A 473 -28.11 -8.15 -21.49
C ASN A 473 -26.94 -9.11 -21.32
N ARG A 474 -26.98 -10.25 -22.02
CA ARG A 474 -25.88 -11.23 -22.01
C ARG A 474 -24.64 -10.63 -22.67
N ILE A 475 -23.51 -10.67 -21.97
CA ILE A 475 -22.21 -10.19 -22.47
C ILE A 475 -21.19 -11.32 -22.64
N SER A 476 -21.46 -12.51 -22.10
CA SER A 476 -20.62 -13.70 -22.31
C SER A 476 -21.44 -15.01 -22.35
N SER A 477 -20.81 -16.10 -22.78
CA SER A 477 -21.42 -17.44 -22.77
C SER A 477 -20.42 -18.51 -22.39
N PHE A 478 -20.79 -19.39 -21.44
CA PHE A 478 -19.97 -20.52 -20.99
C PHE A 478 -20.26 -21.81 -21.80
N GLY A 479 -21.16 -21.72 -22.76
CA GLY A 479 -21.57 -22.80 -23.65
C GLY A 479 -22.22 -22.26 -24.92
N LYS A 480 -22.71 -23.17 -25.75
CA LYS A 480 -23.42 -22.85 -26.99
C LYS A 480 -24.92 -23.04 -26.79
N PHE A 481 -25.68 -22.08 -27.25
CA PHE A 481 -27.14 -22.14 -27.27
C PHE A 481 -27.59 -22.50 -28.69
N SER A 482 -28.57 -23.38 -28.80
CA SER A 482 -29.28 -23.63 -30.05
C SER A 482 -30.78 -23.76 -29.79
N THR A 483 -31.57 -23.46 -30.81
CA THR A 483 -33.02 -23.69 -30.79
C THR A 483 -33.30 -25.19 -30.69
N ILE A 484 -34.45 -25.52 -30.08
CA ILE A 484 -34.97 -26.89 -30.13
C ILE A 484 -35.24 -27.32 -31.57
#